data_AF-A0A0C2ISL8-F1
#
_entry.id   AF-A0A0C2ISL8-F1
#
_cell.length_a   1.000
_cell.length_b   1.000
_cell.length_c   1.000
_cell.angle_alpha   90.00
_cell.angle_beta   90.00
_cell.angle_gamma   90.00
#
_symmetry.space_group_name_H-M   'P 1'
#
loop_
_entity.id
_entity.type
_entity.pdbx_description
1 polymer ?
#
loop_
_entity_poly.entity_id
_entity_poly.type
_entity_poly.pdbx_seq_one_letter_code
_entity_poly.pdbx_strand_id
1 'polypeptide(L)'
;MYEYQSKKDPPRPDDFPYQVGRSFSIRQHRAPPPFGMRYRISPGLRQDTDFDRDPTLYKLSNLERCLRHPPQERPPCEDSDEEDGNDDNEHDYDTVYTLHITEEIVARVGHGAQILRCRVDGQGDNEDNYVAKIYDAAYYDKYDSWFGDVSFAADHDYSVEVAAYEHLHGEGANGRYTPTYYGSYTLDLPVPKDASGGADRPATRPVRLIIIEYIAGTSMFALLKRGVVDTIPVPRRLELMAEAMESRCELEFLGLAHNDFEPRNVLVLDAALRDDDEGGQCVVIIDFGRSHIVNSYWLLPDYVRPRQTKPRSPMYRFWSCTLNSFGAWIPLVYRRRWPAYNGWLKHRWGSTADDADKYHVPRAIDRELDGYDDETEYIPPESIPLVEDPIPGNIVRSLDPDYEKKLRESWN
;
A
#
# COMPACT_ATOMS: atom_id res chain seq x y z
N MET A 1 -0.70 -14.77 1.52
CA MET A 1 -1.01 -13.40 1.05
C MET A 1 -2.46 -13.10 1.40
N TYR A 2 -2.72 -11.98 2.08
CA TYR A 2 -4.02 -11.36 2.38
C TYR A 2 -5.23 -12.25 2.76
N GLU A 3 -5.35 -12.66 4.03
CA GLU A 3 -6.63 -13.15 4.57
C GLU A 3 -7.11 -12.28 5.74
N TYR A 4 -7.90 -11.26 5.43
CA TYR A 4 -8.83 -10.68 6.38
C TYR A 4 -10.08 -11.57 6.47
N GLN A 5 -10.45 -12.01 7.68
CA GLN A 5 -11.66 -12.79 7.93
C GLN A 5 -12.46 -12.04 9.00
N SER A 6 -13.43 -11.21 8.60
CA SER A 6 -14.55 -10.87 9.50
C SER A 6 -15.93 -10.88 8.81
N LYS A 7 -16.00 -11.03 7.48
CA LYS A 7 -17.21 -11.40 6.74
C LYS A 7 -16.86 -12.46 5.71
N LYS A 8 -17.76 -13.43 5.47
CA LYS A 8 -17.60 -14.32 4.31
C LYS A 8 -17.59 -13.43 3.07
N ASP A 9 -16.55 -13.55 2.26
CA ASP A 9 -16.48 -12.85 0.97
C ASP A 9 -17.79 -13.11 0.20
N PRO A 10 -18.40 -12.08 -0.40
CA PRO A 10 -19.52 -12.27 -1.29
C PRO A 10 -19.14 -13.29 -2.39
N PRO A 11 -20.07 -14.17 -2.80
CA PRO A 11 -19.78 -15.11 -3.88
C PRO A 11 -19.39 -14.34 -5.15
N ARG A 12 -18.35 -14.82 -5.83
CA ARG A 12 -17.99 -14.29 -7.15
C ARG A 12 -19.15 -14.56 -8.12
N PRO A 13 -19.51 -13.59 -8.97
CA PRO A 13 -20.48 -13.85 -10.03
C PRO A 13 -19.90 -14.81 -11.08
N ASP A 14 -20.77 -15.50 -11.82
CA ASP A 14 -20.36 -16.52 -12.81
C ASP A 14 -19.46 -15.94 -13.93
N ASP A 15 -19.61 -14.65 -14.20
CA ASP A 15 -18.87 -13.90 -15.21
C ASP A 15 -17.67 -13.12 -14.65
N PHE A 16 -17.22 -13.43 -13.43
CA PHE A 16 -16.08 -12.77 -12.81
C PHE A 16 -14.82 -12.92 -13.69
N PRO A 17 -14.24 -11.80 -14.18
CA PRO A 17 -13.27 -11.85 -15.28
C PRO A 17 -11.88 -12.28 -14.83
N TYR A 18 -11.52 -12.06 -13.56
CA TYR A 18 -10.16 -12.23 -13.04
C TYR A 18 -9.91 -13.67 -12.60
N GLN A 19 -9.72 -14.56 -13.58
CA GLN A 19 -9.51 -15.99 -13.37
C GLN A 19 -8.24 -16.48 -14.07
N VAL A 20 -7.56 -17.47 -13.48
CA VAL A 20 -6.37 -18.10 -14.09
C VAL A 20 -6.67 -18.60 -15.50
N GLY A 21 -5.74 -18.35 -16.43
CA GLY A 21 -5.86 -18.75 -17.84
C GLY A 21 -6.66 -17.77 -18.71
N ARG A 22 -7.18 -16.67 -18.14
CA ARG A 22 -7.73 -15.55 -18.90
C ARG A 22 -6.62 -14.60 -19.34
N SER A 23 -6.87 -13.91 -20.45
CA SER A 23 -5.97 -12.89 -20.98
C SER A 23 -6.75 -11.62 -21.34
N PHE A 24 -6.08 -10.47 -21.23
CA PHE A 24 -6.65 -9.16 -21.54
C PHE A 24 -5.72 -8.35 -22.41
N SER A 25 -6.30 -7.57 -23.32
CA SER A 25 -5.57 -6.50 -24.00
C SER A 25 -5.51 -5.28 -23.07
N ILE A 26 -4.30 -4.78 -22.84
CA ILE A 26 -4.04 -3.60 -22.03
C ILE A 26 -3.33 -2.54 -22.88
N ARG A 27 -3.60 -1.27 -22.61
CA ARG A 27 -2.95 -0.12 -23.25
C ARG A 27 -2.33 0.76 -22.19
N GLN A 28 -1.16 1.33 -22.47
CA GLN A 28 -0.53 2.25 -21.53
C GLN A 28 -1.47 3.44 -21.28
N HIS A 29 -1.54 3.89 -20.03
CA HIS A 29 -2.40 4.98 -19.61
C HIS A 29 -1.59 6.00 -18.82
N ARG A 30 -1.87 7.29 -19.01
CA ARG A 30 -1.31 8.34 -18.18
C ARG A 30 -2.32 8.68 -17.07
N ALA A 31 -2.01 8.29 -15.84
CA ALA A 31 -2.89 8.55 -14.70
C ALA A 31 -3.18 10.05 -14.51
N PRO A 32 -4.38 10.41 -14.02
CA PRO A 32 -4.63 11.77 -13.55
C PRO A 32 -3.75 12.08 -12.32
N PRO A 33 -3.55 13.37 -11.99
CA PRO A 33 -2.92 13.75 -10.73
C PRO A 33 -3.61 13.09 -9.53
N PRO A 34 -2.87 12.77 -8.44
CA PRO A 34 -3.47 12.16 -7.26
C PRO A 34 -4.52 13.09 -6.66
N PHE A 35 -5.68 12.53 -6.30
CA PHE A 35 -6.83 13.28 -5.77
C PHE A 35 -7.45 12.57 -4.56
N GLY A 36 -8.36 13.26 -3.86
CA GLY A 36 -9.05 12.76 -2.67
C GLY A 36 -8.22 12.73 -1.38
N MET A 37 -8.86 12.32 -0.27
CA MET A 37 -8.34 12.40 1.11
C MET A 37 -7.73 13.76 1.51
N ARG A 38 -6.43 13.95 1.28
CA ARG A 38 -5.64 15.14 1.65
C ARG A 38 -5.08 15.89 0.44
N TYR A 39 -5.40 15.44 -0.76
CA TYR A 39 -5.10 16.16 -1.99
C TYR A 39 -6.15 17.25 -2.25
N ARG A 40 -5.72 18.31 -2.94
CA ARG A 40 -6.54 19.46 -3.33
C ARG A 40 -7.63 19.00 -4.28
N ILE A 41 -8.80 19.59 -4.11
CA ILE A 41 -9.85 19.53 -5.12
C ILE A 41 -9.47 20.56 -6.18
N SER A 42 -9.39 20.12 -7.43
CA SER A 42 -9.12 20.99 -8.57
C SER A 42 -10.22 20.87 -9.62
N PRO A 43 -10.53 21.95 -10.37
CA PRO A 43 -11.43 21.87 -11.51
C PRO A 43 -10.97 20.78 -12.48
N GLY A 44 -11.90 19.97 -12.97
CA GLY A 44 -11.60 18.85 -13.87
C GLY A 44 -11.16 17.55 -13.19
N LEU A 45 -10.86 17.56 -11.88
CA LEU A 45 -10.71 16.33 -11.10
C LEU A 45 -12.08 15.80 -10.66
N ARG A 46 -12.17 14.48 -10.57
CA ARG A 46 -13.35 13.75 -10.10
C ARG A 46 -13.73 14.24 -8.71
N GLN A 47 -15.02 14.40 -8.49
CA GLN A 47 -15.57 14.71 -7.18
C GLN A 47 -16.28 13.47 -6.62
N ASP A 48 -16.19 13.32 -5.30
CA ASP A 48 -16.90 12.28 -4.59
C ASP A 48 -18.42 12.52 -4.70
N THR A 49 -19.16 11.46 -5.00
CA THR A 49 -20.61 11.51 -5.10
C THR A 49 -21.21 10.88 -3.86
N ASP A 50 -21.97 11.65 -3.09
CA ASP A 50 -22.65 11.14 -1.90
C ASP A 50 -23.86 10.26 -2.30
N PHE A 51 -23.58 8.99 -2.56
CA PHE A 51 -24.57 7.97 -2.92
C PHE A 51 -25.57 7.66 -1.78
N ASP A 52 -25.22 7.96 -0.54
CA ASP A 52 -26.04 7.64 0.64
C ASP A 52 -27.15 8.66 0.87
N ARG A 53 -26.95 9.90 0.41
CA ARG A 53 -27.99 10.95 0.48
C ARG A 53 -29.09 10.83 -0.55
N ASP A 54 -28.86 10.16 -1.67
CA ASP A 54 -29.85 9.96 -2.73
C ASP A 54 -30.39 8.51 -2.72
N PRO A 55 -31.65 8.29 -2.28
CA PRO A 55 -32.26 6.97 -2.26
C PRO A 55 -32.35 6.28 -3.64
N THR A 56 -32.28 7.04 -4.72
CA THR A 56 -32.28 6.51 -6.09
C THR A 56 -30.89 6.02 -6.52
N LEU A 57 -29.83 6.64 -6.02
CA LEU A 57 -28.44 6.26 -6.30
C LEU A 57 -27.93 5.16 -5.35
N TYR A 58 -28.39 5.14 -4.10
CA TYR A 58 -28.04 4.11 -3.12
C TYR A 58 -28.36 2.68 -3.62
N LYS A 59 -29.46 2.52 -4.36
CA LYS A 59 -29.93 1.23 -4.90
C LYS A 59 -29.13 0.73 -6.10
N LEU A 60 -28.28 1.56 -6.69
CA LEU A 60 -27.47 1.16 -7.84
C LEU A 60 -26.45 0.10 -7.44
N SER A 61 -26.30 -0.90 -8.29
CA SER A 61 -25.18 -1.82 -8.24
C SER A 61 -23.86 -1.08 -8.47
N ASN A 62 -22.76 -1.65 -7.97
CA ASN A 62 -21.43 -1.06 -8.19
C ASN A 62 -21.13 -0.90 -9.68
N LEU A 63 -21.49 -1.89 -10.51
CA LEU A 63 -21.33 -1.80 -11.97
C LEU A 63 -22.10 -0.61 -12.56
N GLU A 64 -23.35 -0.35 -12.14
CA GLU A 64 -24.10 0.81 -12.59
C GLU A 64 -23.47 2.14 -12.15
N ARG A 65 -22.91 2.19 -10.93
CA ARG A 65 -22.15 3.36 -10.46
C ARG A 65 -20.91 3.60 -11.33
N CYS A 66 -20.17 2.54 -11.65
CA CYS A 66 -18.98 2.61 -12.51
C CYS A 66 -19.30 3.13 -13.91
N LEU A 67 -20.42 2.69 -14.49
CA LEU A 67 -20.80 3.11 -15.84
C LEU A 67 -21.31 4.55 -15.89
N ARG A 68 -21.93 5.04 -14.82
CA ARG A 68 -22.33 6.45 -14.70
C ARG A 68 -21.13 7.36 -14.41
N HIS A 69 -20.13 6.84 -13.72
CA HIS A 69 -18.94 7.56 -13.31
C HIS A 69 -17.67 6.76 -13.65
N PRO A 70 -17.33 6.67 -14.94
CA PRO A 70 -16.14 5.92 -15.37
C PRO A 70 -14.86 6.50 -14.75
N PRO A 71 -13.77 5.71 -14.67
CA PRO A 71 -12.46 6.21 -14.25
C PRO A 71 -12.05 7.46 -15.03
N GLN A 72 -11.46 8.41 -14.34
CA GLN A 72 -11.10 9.69 -14.93
C GLN A 72 -9.97 9.50 -15.96
N GLU A 73 -10.07 10.22 -17.08
CA GLU A 73 -8.94 10.44 -17.99
C GLU A 73 -8.10 11.60 -17.47
N ARG A 74 -6.79 11.62 -17.75
CA ARG A 74 -5.99 12.80 -17.42
C ARG A 74 -6.56 14.02 -18.17
N PRO A 75 -6.88 15.13 -17.47
CA PRO A 75 -7.30 16.34 -18.13
C PRO A 75 -6.24 16.78 -19.15
N PRO A 76 -6.62 17.30 -20.33
CA PRO A 76 -5.66 17.99 -21.19
C PRO A 76 -4.99 19.08 -20.37
N CYS A 77 -3.66 19.10 -20.29
CA CYS A 77 -2.96 20.21 -19.66
C CYS A 77 -3.30 21.48 -20.45
N GLU A 78 -3.86 22.50 -19.81
CA GLU A 78 -4.01 23.83 -20.42
C GLU A 78 -2.65 24.55 -20.58
N ASP A 79 -1.58 24.02 -19.96
CA ASP A 79 -0.25 24.66 -19.90
C ASP A 79 0.90 23.83 -20.51
N SER A 80 0.66 22.76 -21.28
CA SER A 80 1.77 22.04 -21.94
C SER A 80 2.07 22.61 -23.33
N ASP A 81 2.51 23.88 -23.34
CA ASP A 81 3.46 24.41 -24.34
C ASP A 81 4.91 24.14 -23.89
N GLU A 82 5.13 23.25 -22.91
CA GLU A 82 6.43 22.62 -22.69
C GLU A 82 6.67 21.59 -23.80
N GLU A 83 6.99 22.10 -25.00
CA GLU A 83 7.96 21.49 -25.91
C GLU A 83 9.30 21.37 -25.17
N ASP A 84 9.39 20.50 -24.16
CA ASP A 84 10.69 19.94 -23.78
C ASP A 84 11.04 18.88 -24.83
N GLY A 85 11.47 19.38 -25.98
CA GLY A 85 12.08 18.60 -27.04
C GLY A 85 13.42 18.03 -26.57
N ASN A 86 13.39 16.96 -25.78
CA ASN A 86 14.50 16.00 -25.63
C ASN A 86 14.17 14.77 -24.76
N ASP A 87 12.95 14.23 -24.81
CA ASP A 87 12.70 12.88 -24.26
C ASP A 87 12.64 11.86 -25.40
N ASP A 88 13.74 11.12 -25.60
CA ASP A 88 13.84 9.97 -26.53
C ASP A 88 12.90 8.79 -26.13
N ASN A 89 12.00 9.00 -25.17
CA ASN A 89 10.97 8.06 -24.72
C ASN A 89 9.57 8.64 -24.96
N GLU A 90 9.23 8.87 -26.22
CA GLU A 90 7.82 9.02 -26.62
C GLU A 90 7.13 7.68 -26.32
N HIS A 91 6.51 7.59 -25.14
CA HIS A 91 5.72 6.42 -24.77
C HIS A 91 4.59 6.24 -25.80
N ASP A 92 4.64 5.16 -26.56
CA ASP A 92 3.58 4.82 -27.50
C ASP A 92 2.35 4.32 -26.73
N TYR A 93 1.46 5.26 -26.41
CA TYR A 93 0.18 4.98 -25.74
C TYR A 93 -0.79 4.17 -26.62
N ASP A 94 -0.51 4.01 -27.91
CA ASP A 94 -1.31 3.19 -28.82
C ASP A 94 -0.84 1.72 -28.85
N THR A 95 0.35 1.41 -28.31
CA THR A 95 0.81 0.03 -28.21
C THR A 95 -0.10 -0.78 -27.27
N VAL A 96 -0.60 -1.89 -27.80
CA VAL A 96 -1.44 -2.86 -27.08
C VAL A 96 -0.59 -4.04 -26.64
N TYR A 97 -0.61 -4.32 -25.34
CA TYR A 97 0.01 -5.50 -24.76
C TYR A 97 -1.04 -6.55 -24.41
N THR A 98 -0.65 -7.82 -24.34
CA THR A 98 -1.51 -8.89 -23.84
C THR A 98 -1.04 -9.32 -22.47
N LEU A 99 -1.91 -9.17 -21.47
CA LEU A 99 -1.71 -9.65 -20.12
C LEU A 99 -2.32 -11.05 -19.98
N HIS A 100 -1.57 -12.01 -19.44
CA HIS A 100 -2.02 -13.38 -19.18
C HIS A 100 -2.03 -13.66 -17.68
N ILE A 101 -3.17 -14.04 -17.12
CA ILE A 101 -3.30 -14.35 -15.69
C ILE A 101 -2.76 -15.75 -15.41
N THR A 102 -1.73 -15.83 -14.56
CA THR A 102 -1.09 -17.09 -14.18
C THR A 102 -1.40 -17.51 -12.76
N GLU A 103 -1.68 -16.58 -11.86
CA GLU A 103 -2.07 -16.87 -10.47
C GLU A 103 -3.04 -15.81 -9.92
N GLU A 104 -4.02 -16.26 -9.13
CA GLU A 104 -4.88 -15.39 -8.34
C GLU A 104 -4.26 -15.16 -6.96
N ILE A 105 -3.55 -14.04 -6.78
CA ILE A 105 -3.01 -13.66 -5.48
C ILE A 105 -4.15 -13.20 -4.55
N VAL A 106 -4.94 -12.24 -5.02
CA VAL A 106 -6.21 -11.83 -4.40
C VAL A 106 -7.20 -11.43 -5.49
N ALA A 107 -8.16 -12.28 -5.78
CA ALA A 107 -9.26 -11.97 -6.69
C ALA A 107 -10.60 -12.25 -5.99
N ARG A 108 -11.31 -11.23 -5.52
CA ARG A 108 -12.58 -11.42 -4.81
C ARG A 108 -13.40 -10.13 -4.77
N VAL A 109 -14.71 -10.33 -4.63
CA VAL A 109 -15.67 -9.24 -4.46
C VAL A 109 -15.51 -8.64 -3.06
N GLY A 110 -15.50 -7.32 -2.95
CA GLY A 110 -15.47 -6.61 -1.66
C GLY A 110 -14.07 -6.44 -1.04
N HIS A 111 -12.99 -6.58 -1.81
CA HIS A 111 -11.62 -6.40 -1.29
C HIS A 111 -10.94 -5.10 -1.76
N GLY A 112 -11.55 -4.38 -2.70
CA GLY A 112 -10.89 -3.28 -3.41
C GLY A 112 -10.20 -3.80 -4.66
N ALA A 113 -8.94 -3.42 -4.86
CA ALA A 113 -8.17 -3.82 -6.02
C ALA A 113 -7.96 -5.35 -6.09
N GLN A 114 -8.00 -5.88 -7.32
CA GLN A 114 -7.74 -7.28 -7.62
C GLN A 114 -6.24 -7.43 -7.92
N ILE A 115 -5.59 -8.42 -7.30
CA ILE A 115 -4.14 -8.63 -7.38
C ILE A 115 -3.91 -9.98 -8.03
N LEU A 116 -3.23 -9.97 -9.17
CA LEU A 116 -3.01 -11.15 -10.00
C LEU A 116 -1.54 -11.26 -10.37
N ARG A 117 -0.98 -12.47 -10.35
CA ARG A 117 0.29 -12.73 -11.01
C ARG A 117 0.05 -12.90 -12.50
N CYS A 118 0.92 -12.34 -13.32
CA CYS A 118 0.72 -12.33 -14.75
C CYS A 118 2.03 -12.33 -15.56
N ARG A 119 1.85 -12.62 -16.85
CA ARG A 119 2.82 -12.39 -17.93
C ARG A 119 2.31 -11.24 -18.79
N VAL A 120 3.22 -10.44 -19.36
CA VAL A 120 2.86 -9.39 -20.32
C VAL A 120 3.66 -9.59 -21.60
N ASP A 121 2.96 -9.85 -22.71
CA ASP A 121 3.61 -10.09 -24.00
C ASP A 121 4.36 -8.83 -24.46
N GLY A 122 5.59 -8.99 -24.94
CA GLY A 122 6.41 -7.88 -25.45
C GLY A 122 7.19 -7.09 -24.40
N GLN A 123 7.10 -7.46 -23.11
CA GLN A 123 7.86 -6.84 -22.03
C GLN A 123 8.89 -7.84 -21.44
N GLY A 124 10.15 -7.71 -21.84
CA GLY A 124 11.31 -8.43 -21.26
C GLY A 124 11.38 -9.95 -21.49
N ASP A 125 12.48 -10.56 -21.02
CA ASP A 125 12.78 -12.00 -21.15
C ASP A 125 12.10 -12.89 -20.09
N ASN A 126 11.35 -12.29 -19.14
CA ASN A 126 10.90 -12.99 -17.94
C ASN A 126 9.41 -13.35 -18.00
N GLU A 127 9.17 -14.62 -18.26
CA GLU A 127 7.82 -15.12 -18.52
C GLU A 127 6.84 -15.07 -17.33
N ASP A 128 7.16 -14.72 -16.07
CA ASP A 128 6.18 -14.83 -14.95
C ASP A 128 6.42 -13.88 -13.75
N ASN A 129 6.97 -12.69 -13.99
CA ASN A 129 7.49 -11.83 -12.90
C ASN A 129 6.69 -10.56 -12.66
N TYR A 130 5.43 -10.51 -13.08
CA TYR A 130 4.59 -9.34 -12.90
C TYR A 130 3.41 -9.59 -11.96
N VAL A 131 3.06 -8.55 -11.23
CA VAL A 131 1.79 -8.42 -10.53
C VAL A 131 0.99 -7.32 -11.19
N ALA A 132 -0.23 -7.67 -11.60
CA ALA A 132 -1.24 -6.72 -12.01
C ALA A 132 -2.15 -6.40 -10.82
N LYS A 133 -2.20 -5.12 -10.46
CA LYS A 133 -3.16 -4.61 -9.48
C LYS A 133 -4.23 -3.82 -10.23
N ILE A 134 -5.45 -4.33 -10.22
CA ILE A 134 -6.57 -3.90 -11.07
C ILE A 134 -7.63 -3.23 -10.20
N TYR A 135 -7.96 -1.98 -10.52
CA TYR A 135 -8.85 -1.12 -9.75
C TYR A 135 -10.26 -1.12 -10.37
N ASP A 136 -10.93 -2.28 -10.31
CA ASP A 136 -12.29 -2.42 -10.83
C ASP A 136 -13.33 -2.15 -9.75
N ALA A 137 -13.84 -0.92 -9.73
CA ALA A 137 -14.87 -0.46 -8.81
C ALA A 137 -16.14 -1.34 -8.81
N ALA A 138 -16.41 -2.13 -9.87
CA ALA A 138 -17.54 -3.05 -9.89
C ALA A 138 -17.44 -4.11 -8.78
N TYR A 139 -16.22 -4.42 -8.33
CA TYR A 139 -15.93 -5.43 -7.31
C TYR A 139 -15.40 -4.86 -5.99
N TYR A 140 -15.41 -3.53 -5.81
CA TYR A 140 -15.06 -2.88 -4.54
C TYR A 140 -16.13 -3.12 -3.47
N ASP A 141 -15.76 -3.05 -2.19
CA ASP A 141 -16.75 -3.09 -1.11
C ASP A 141 -17.43 -1.73 -0.97
N LYS A 142 -18.75 -1.71 -1.19
CA LYS A 142 -19.58 -0.52 -1.00
C LYS A 142 -19.77 -0.12 0.46
N TYR A 143 -19.49 -1.03 1.40
CA TYR A 143 -19.64 -0.80 2.84
C TYR A 143 -18.32 -0.47 3.55
N ASP A 144 -17.18 -0.66 2.88
CA ASP A 144 -15.84 -0.40 3.42
C ASP A 144 -15.09 0.70 2.63
N SER A 145 -15.74 1.33 1.65
CA SER A 145 -15.18 2.48 0.97
C SER A 145 -15.23 3.71 1.88
N TRP A 146 -14.09 4.36 2.10
CA TRP A 146 -13.97 5.58 2.90
C TRP A 146 -14.82 6.76 2.37
N PHE A 147 -15.17 6.71 1.09
CA PHE A 147 -15.91 7.75 0.36
C PHE A 147 -17.40 7.43 0.16
N GLY A 148 -17.84 6.18 0.30
CA GLY A 148 -19.19 5.74 -0.08
C GLY A 148 -19.43 5.63 -1.60
N ASP A 149 -18.64 6.36 -2.41
CA ASP A 149 -18.49 6.15 -3.86
C ASP A 149 -17.35 5.16 -4.17
N VAL A 150 -17.71 3.92 -4.50
CA VAL A 150 -16.75 2.87 -4.91
C VAL A 150 -15.99 3.21 -6.18
N SER A 151 -16.59 3.97 -7.09
CA SER A 151 -15.96 4.37 -8.35
C SER A 151 -14.95 5.49 -8.11
N PHE A 152 -15.24 6.42 -7.19
CA PHE A 152 -14.26 7.40 -6.71
C PHE A 152 -13.14 6.71 -5.95
N ALA A 153 -13.45 5.74 -5.07
CA ALA A 153 -12.45 5.01 -4.30
C ALA A 153 -11.44 4.26 -5.19
N ALA A 154 -11.89 3.54 -6.22
CA ALA A 154 -10.99 2.83 -7.11
C ALA A 154 -10.07 3.78 -7.91
N ASP A 155 -10.62 4.90 -8.37
CA ASP A 155 -9.89 5.89 -9.16
C ASP A 155 -8.91 6.72 -8.30
N HIS A 156 -9.30 7.00 -7.05
CA HIS A 156 -8.42 7.51 -5.99
C HIS A 156 -7.24 6.57 -5.76
N ASP A 157 -7.51 5.31 -5.43
CA ASP A 157 -6.45 4.34 -5.09
C ASP A 157 -5.48 4.17 -6.26
N TYR A 158 -5.99 4.11 -7.49
CA TYR A 158 -5.20 4.06 -8.71
C TYR A 158 -4.31 5.29 -8.88
N SER A 159 -4.89 6.50 -8.84
CA SER A 159 -4.14 7.75 -9.09
C SER A 159 -3.08 8.02 -8.03
N VAL A 160 -3.38 7.75 -6.75
CA VAL A 160 -2.45 7.91 -5.63
C VAL A 160 -1.30 6.93 -5.74
N GLU A 161 -1.57 5.67 -6.04
CA GLU A 161 -0.54 4.64 -6.12
C GLU A 161 0.36 4.82 -7.35
N VAL A 162 -0.20 5.20 -8.52
CA VAL A 162 0.61 5.55 -9.69
C VAL A 162 1.52 6.73 -9.38
N ALA A 163 0.99 7.80 -8.78
CA ALA A 163 1.78 8.97 -8.44
C ALA A 163 2.93 8.62 -7.48
N ALA A 164 2.70 7.71 -6.52
CA ALA A 164 3.73 7.25 -5.59
C ALA A 164 4.88 6.54 -6.31
N TYR A 165 4.56 5.60 -7.21
CA TYR A 165 5.58 4.88 -7.96
C TYR A 165 6.32 5.77 -8.96
N GLU A 166 5.62 6.65 -9.68
CA GLU A 166 6.25 7.63 -10.59
C GLU A 166 7.17 8.58 -9.83
N HIS A 167 6.76 9.03 -8.64
CA HIS A 167 7.58 9.86 -7.76
C HIS A 167 8.86 9.13 -7.34
N LEU A 168 8.76 7.89 -6.85
CA LEU A 168 9.95 7.09 -6.47
C LEU A 168 10.85 6.78 -7.66
N HIS A 169 10.27 6.59 -8.86
CA HIS A 169 11.04 6.45 -10.08
C HIS A 169 11.85 7.71 -10.39
N GLY A 170 11.23 8.89 -10.31
CA GLY A 170 11.90 10.18 -10.49
C GLY A 170 12.99 10.47 -9.43
N GLU A 171 12.84 9.95 -8.22
CA GLU A 171 13.87 10.02 -7.16
C GLU A 171 14.96 8.93 -7.31
N GLY A 172 14.91 8.08 -8.35
CA GLY A 172 15.90 7.03 -8.59
C GLY A 172 15.82 5.85 -7.61
N ALA A 173 14.66 5.63 -6.98
CA ALA A 173 14.43 4.62 -5.96
C ALA A 173 13.49 3.48 -6.40
N ASN A 174 13.16 3.39 -7.70
CA ASN A 174 12.33 2.33 -8.26
C ASN A 174 12.92 0.95 -7.94
N GLY A 175 12.12 0.04 -7.39
CA GLY A 175 12.59 -1.32 -7.05
C GLY A 175 13.47 -1.43 -5.80
N ARG A 176 13.84 -0.32 -5.14
CA ARG A 176 14.81 -0.35 -4.04
C ARG A 176 14.19 -0.69 -2.67
N TYR A 177 13.05 -0.09 -2.36
CA TYR A 177 12.32 -0.32 -1.10
C TYR A 177 10.92 -0.88 -1.34
N THR A 178 10.55 -0.94 -2.61
CA THR A 178 9.23 -1.23 -3.15
C THR A 178 9.41 -2.13 -4.36
N PRO A 179 8.36 -2.79 -4.85
CA PRO A 179 8.41 -3.47 -6.14
C PRO A 179 8.82 -2.49 -7.25
N THR A 180 9.53 -2.99 -8.26
CA THR A 180 9.77 -2.22 -9.48
C THR A 180 8.45 -1.91 -10.17
N TYR A 181 8.21 -0.64 -10.50
CA TYR A 181 7.06 -0.19 -11.28
C TYR A 181 7.36 -0.26 -12.78
N TYR A 182 6.46 -0.91 -13.53
CA TYR A 182 6.58 -1.11 -14.98
C TYR A 182 5.58 -0.26 -15.78
N GLY A 183 4.69 0.46 -15.10
CA GLY A 183 3.76 1.38 -15.73
C GLY A 183 2.31 1.20 -15.30
N SER A 184 1.47 2.09 -15.81
CA SER A 184 0.03 2.05 -15.60
C SER A 184 -0.71 1.92 -16.92
N TYR A 185 -1.83 1.24 -16.87
CA TYR A 185 -2.53 0.75 -18.05
C TYR A 185 -4.04 0.84 -17.87
N THR A 186 -4.75 0.74 -18.98
CA THR A 186 -6.20 0.58 -19.05
C THR A 186 -6.55 -0.68 -19.81
N LEU A 187 -7.64 -1.34 -19.42
CA LEU A 187 -8.27 -2.42 -20.17
C LEU A 187 -9.77 -2.17 -20.32
N ASP A 188 -10.34 -2.67 -21.41
CA ASP A 188 -11.77 -2.59 -21.69
C ASP A 188 -12.44 -3.93 -21.37
N LEU A 189 -13.25 -3.99 -20.32
CA LEU A 189 -13.96 -5.20 -19.91
C LEU A 189 -15.41 -5.20 -20.40
N PRO A 190 -15.94 -6.36 -20.85
CA PRO A 190 -17.31 -6.45 -21.31
C PRO A 190 -18.29 -6.13 -20.18
N VAL A 191 -19.37 -5.43 -20.50
CA VAL A 191 -20.47 -5.20 -19.57
C VAL A 191 -21.42 -6.41 -19.60
N PRO A 192 -21.69 -7.06 -18.44
CA PRO A 192 -22.61 -8.20 -18.37
C PRO A 192 -24.00 -7.89 -18.92
N LYS A 193 -24.55 -8.83 -19.70
CA LYS A 193 -25.84 -8.66 -20.42
C LYS A 193 -27.07 -8.72 -19.50
N ASP A 194 -26.95 -9.37 -18.36
CA ASP A 194 -28.03 -9.63 -17.39
C ASP A 194 -28.19 -8.52 -16.35
N ALA A 195 -27.26 -7.57 -16.28
CA ALA A 195 -27.36 -6.36 -15.46
C ALA A 195 -28.38 -5.37 -16.08
N SER A 196 -29.66 -5.76 -16.09
CA SER A 196 -30.94 -5.03 -16.14
C SER A 196 -31.02 -3.58 -16.66
N GLY A 197 -30.25 -3.18 -17.68
CA GLY A 197 -30.30 -1.84 -18.28
C GLY A 197 -30.49 -1.89 -19.80
N GLY A 198 -31.32 -0.98 -20.35
CA GLY A 198 -31.80 -0.96 -21.74
C GLY A 198 -30.75 -0.73 -22.83
N ALA A 199 -31.22 -0.59 -24.08
CA ALA A 199 -30.45 -0.65 -25.33
C ALA A 199 -29.30 0.37 -25.51
N ASP A 200 -29.13 1.36 -24.62
CA ASP A 200 -28.13 2.44 -24.70
C ASP A 200 -26.88 2.23 -23.83
N ARG A 201 -26.65 1.02 -23.31
CA ARG A 201 -25.47 0.74 -22.46
C ARG A 201 -24.20 0.52 -23.31
N PRO A 202 -23.03 1.02 -22.90
CA PRO A 202 -21.78 0.73 -23.60
C PRO A 202 -21.46 -0.78 -23.55
N ALA A 203 -20.85 -1.29 -24.61
CA ALA A 203 -20.49 -2.71 -24.72
C ALA A 203 -19.36 -3.11 -23.75
N THR A 204 -18.47 -2.17 -23.43
CA THR A 204 -17.35 -2.33 -22.51
C THR A 204 -17.33 -1.22 -21.46
N ARG A 205 -16.55 -1.44 -20.39
CA ARG A 205 -16.17 -0.42 -19.41
C ARG A 205 -14.64 -0.37 -19.28
N PRO A 206 -14.05 0.83 -19.19
CA PRO A 206 -12.63 0.96 -18.91
C PRO A 206 -12.34 0.61 -17.45
N VAL A 207 -11.22 -0.06 -17.22
CA VAL A 207 -10.71 -0.42 -15.90
C VAL A 207 -9.21 -0.11 -15.85
N ARG A 208 -8.77 0.54 -14.77
CA ARG A 208 -7.37 0.92 -14.58
C ARG A 208 -6.59 -0.19 -13.89
N LEU A 209 -5.32 -0.32 -14.24
CA LEU A 209 -4.39 -1.20 -13.55
C LEU A 209 -2.99 -0.62 -13.52
N ILE A 210 -2.16 -1.15 -12.62
CA ILE A 210 -0.71 -0.99 -12.65
C ILE A 210 -0.04 -2.35 -12.81
N ILE A 211 1.15 -2.34 -13.42
CA ILE A 211 2.04 -3.50 -13.49
C ILE A 211 3.26 -3.20 -12.63
N ILE A 212 3.50 -4.08 -11.66
CA ILE A 212 4.64 -4.01 -10.75
C ILE A 212 5.35 -5.37 -10.70
N GLU A 213 6.54 -5.38 -10.13
CA GLU A 213 7.33 -6.59 -9.91
C GLU A 213 6.61 -7.59 -8.99
N TYR A 214 6.63 -8.85 -9.39
CA TYR A 214 6.29 -9.95 -8.50
C TYR A 214 7.43 -10.20 -7.51
N ILE A 215 7.15 -9.98 -6.23
CA ILE A 215 8.08 -10.24 -5.15
C ILE A 215 7.79 -11.62 -4.56
N ALA A 216 8.78 -12.52 -4.65
CA ALA A 216 8.75 -13.82 -3.99
C ALA A 216 8.94 -13.66 -2.47
N GLY A 217 7.83 -13.43 -1.77
CA GLY A 217 7.81 -13.25 -0.34
C GLY A 217 6.42 -13.41 0.27
N THR A 218 6.39 -13.46 1.60
CA THR A 218 5.16 -13.57 2.37
C THR A 218 4.98 -12.34 3.26
N SER A 219 3.78 -11.76 3.27
CA SER A 219 3.53 -10.61 4.15
C SER A 219 3.69 -10.97 5.63
N MET A 220 4.19 -10.02 6.40
CA MET A 220 4.34 -10.15 7.85
C MET A 220 3.03 -10.56 8.52
N PHE A 221 1.88 -10.08 8.04
CA PHE A 221 0.56 -10.46 8.52
C PHE A 221 0.19 -11.92 8.21
N ALA A 222 0.52 -12.40 7.01
CA ALA A 222 0.23 -13.79 6.65
C ALA A 222 1.06 -14.77 7.49
N LEU A 223 2.32 -14.42 7.79
CA LEU A 223 3.16 -15.20 8.71
C LEU A 223 2.61 -15.20 10.14
N LEU A 224 2.10 -14.06 10.64
CA LEU A 224 1.41 -13.98 11.93
C LEU A 224 0.18 -14.91 11.96
N LYS A 225 -0.68 -14.81 10.95
CA LYS A 225 -1.90 -15.63 10.84
C LYS A 225 -1.61 -17.13 10.80
N ARG A 226 -0.52 -17.54 10.17
CA ARG A 226 -0.08 -18.94 10.09
C ARG A 226 0.61 -19.43 11.38
N GLY A 227 0.87 -18.55 12.35
CA GLY A 227 1.59 -18.90 13.58
C GLY A 227 3.09 -19.16 13.37
N VAL A 228 3.65 -18.77 12.22
CA VAL A 228 5.06 -19.01 11.88
C VAL A 228 5.99 -18.07 12.64
N VAL A 229 5.51 -16.87 12.98
CA VAL A 229 6.35 -15.85 13.64
C VAL A 229 6.87 -16.34 15.00
N ASP A 230 6.11 -17.14 15.73
CA ASP A 230 6.52 -17.68 17.03
C ASP A 230 7.65 -18.71 16.93
N THR A 231 7.92 -19.24 15.73
CA THR A 231 9.06 -20.14 15.48
C THR A 231 10.31 -19.38 15.01
N ILE A 232 10.21 -18.08 14.73
CA ILE A 232 11.35 -17.26 14.29
C ILE A 232 12.07 -16.70 15.53
N PRO A 233 13.40 -16.83 15.63
CA PRO A 233 14.17 -16.24 16.72
C PRO A 233 13.89 -14.75 16.94
N VAL A 234 13.80 -14.33 18.21
CA VAL A 234 13.56 -12.92 18.58
C VAL A 234 14.54 -11.95 17.88
N PRO A 235 15.87 -12.22 17.86
CA PRO A 235 16.80 -11.33 17.15
C PRO A 235 16.43 -11.16 15.67
N ARG A 236 16.13 -12.27 14.98
CA ARG A 236 15.78 -12.25 13.55
C ARG A 236 14.47 -11.51 13.28
N ARG A 237 13.44 -11.67 14.12
CA ARG A 237 12.19 -10.89 14.03
C ARG A 237 12.46 -9.39 14.09
N LEU A 238 13.32 -8.98 15.01
CA LEU A 238 13.67 -7.58 15.23
C LEU A 238 14.58 -7.02 14.13
N GLU A 239 15.43 -7.84 13.51
CA GLU A 239 16.17 -7.44 12.30
C GLU A 239 15.24 -7.13 11.14
N LEU A 240 14.27 -8.02 10.86
CA LEU A 240 13.27 -7.81 9.81
C LEU A 240 12.40 -6.57 10.09
N MET A 241 12.01 -6.36 11.35
CA MET A 241 11.30 -5.15 11.77
C MET A 241 12.16 -3.89 11.61
N ALA A 242 13.44 -3.96 11.98
CA ALA A 242 14.35 -2.83 11.84
C ALA A 242 14.52 -2.43 10.37
N GLU A 243 14.69 -3.40 9.47
CA GLU A 243 14.78 -3.12 8.04
C GLU A 243 13.48 -2.50 7.47
N ALA A 244 12.32 -2.96 7.93
CA ALA A 244 11.03 -2.39 7.53
C ALA A 244 10.88 -0.94 8.04
N MET A 245 11.33 -0.68 9.27
CA MET A 245 11.33 0.66 9.88
C MET A 245 12.29 1.60 9.14
N GLU A 246 13.49 1.13 8.82
CA GLU A 246 14.48 1.87 8.03
C GLU A 246 13.96 2.17 6.62
N SER A 247 13.40 1.19 5.93
CA SER A 247 12.79 1.36 4.60
C SER A 247 11.66 2.41 4.63
N ARG A 248 10.82 2.41 5.67
CA ARG A 248 9.79 3.46 5.84
C ARG A 248 10.40 4.85 6.04
N CYS A 249 11.45 4.97 6.84
CA CYS A 249 12.14 6.24 7.04
C CYS A 249 12.76 6.76 5.73
N GLU A 250 13.32 5.87 4.91
CA GLU A 250 13.86 6.20 3.59
C GLU A 250 12.76 6.65 2.61
N LEU A 251 11.62 5.96 2.57
CA LEU A 251 10.47 6.42 1.77
C LEU A 251 10.00 7.82 2.21
N GLU A 252 9.88 8.08 3.51
CA GLU A 252 9.50 9.39 4.04
C GLU A 252 10.54 10.46 3.68
N PHE A 253 11.84 10.11 3.66
CA PHE A 253 12.92 11.00 3.23
C PHE A 253 12.86 11.35 1.74
N LEU A 254 12.56 10.36 0.90
CA LEU A 254 12.32 10.53 -0.53
C LEU A 254 11.04 11.33 -0.82
N GLY A 255 10.30 11.75 0.21
CA GLY A 255 9.10 12.55 0.05
C GLY A 255 7.81 11.74 -0.06
N LEU A 256 7.84 10.43 0.22
CA LEU A 256 6.67 9.56 0.17
C LEU A 256 6.26 9.09 1.57
N ALA A 257 5.15 9.61 2.08
CA ALA A 257 4.51 9.11 3.29
C ALA A 257 3.55 7.97 2.95
N HIS A 258 3.84 6.74 3.36
CA HIS A 258 3.01 5.57 3.04
C HIS A 258 1.59 5.62 3.65
N ASN A 259 1.44 6.17 4.86
CA ASN A 259 0.20 6.27 5.66
C ASN A 259 -0.59 4.98 5.95
N ASP A 260 -0.10 3.81 5.53
CA ASP A 260 -0.71 2.51 5.80
C ASP A 260 0.35 1.44 6.07
N PHE A 261 1.33 1.81 6.89
CA PHE A 261 2.44 0.92 7.28
C PHE A 261 1.94 -0.11 8.30
N GLU A 262 1.43 -1.20 7.75
CA GLU A 262 0.78 -2.30 8.47
C GLU A 262 1.43 -3.62 8.04
N PRO A 263 1.39 -4.69 8.87
CA PRO A 263 2.07 -5.94 8.56
C PRO A 263 1.55 -6.64 7.27
N ARG A 264 0.38 -6.24 6.77
CA ARG A 264 -0.14 -6.73 5.48
C ARG A 264 0.60 -6.13 4.27
N ASN A 265 1.25 -4.98 4.46
CA ASN A 265 1.91 -4.16 3.45
C ASN A 265 3.44 -4.24 3.54
N VAL A 266 3.96 -5.18 4.33
CA VAL A 266 5.40 -5.49 4.43
C VAL A 266 5.60 -6.95 4.08
N LEU A 267 6.27 -7.22 2.96
CA LEU A 267 6.67 -8.55 2.53
C LEU A 267 8.02 -8.90 3.16
N VAL A 268 8.13 -10.12 3.68
CA VAL A 268 9.41 -10.75 4.01
C VAL A 268 9.77 -11.66 2.84
N LEU A 269 10.96 -11.46 2.25
CA LEU A 269 11.41 -12.26 1.12
C LEU A 269 11.63 -13.71 1.54
N ASP A 270 11.32 -14.65 0.65
CA ASP A 270 11.48 -16.08 0.96
C ASP A 270 12.93 -16.45 1.26
N ALA A 271 13.90 -15.77 0.62
CA ALA A 271 15.33 -15.90 0.88
C ALA A 271 15.70 -15.51 2.33
N ALA A 272 15.09 -14.45 2.84
CA ALA A 272 15.37 -13.92 4.18
C ALA A 272 14.93 -14.84 5.33
N LEU A 273 14.12 -15.86 5.04
CA LEU A 273 13.69 -16.89 6.00
C LEU A 273 14.63 -18.11 6.00
N ARG A 274 15.65 -18.14 5.15
CA ARG A 274 16.64 -19.22 5.07
C ARG A 274 17.88 -18.84 5.89
N ASP A 275 18.53 -19.84 6.48
CA ASP A 275 19.67 -19.64 7.39
C ASP A 275 20.97 -19.24 6.67
N ASP A 276 20.99 -19.22 5.33
CA ASP A 276 22.18 -19.06 4.47
C ASP A 276 22.29 -17.69 3.78
N ASP A 277 21.45 -16.71 4.13
CA ASP A 277 21.40 -15.44 3.40
C ASP A 277 22.44 -14.40 3.88
N GLU A 278 23.39 -14.08 3.01
CA GLU A 278 24.46 -13.09 3.23
C GLU A 278 23.98 -11.68 2.79
N GLY A 279 23.20 -11.01 3.66
CA GLY A 279 23.14 -9.54 3.71
C GLY A 279 22.36 -8.78 2.61
N GLY A 280 21.43 -9.43 1.91
CA GLY A 280 20.51 -8.78 0.97
C GLY A 280 19.34 -8.05 1.66
N GLN A 281 18.58 -7.30 0.86
CA GLN A 281 17.27 -6.76 1.29
C GLN A 281 16.36 -7.93 1.68
N CYS A 282 15.86 -7.92 2.90
CA CYS A 282 14.98 -8.95 3.43
C CYS A 282 13.50 -8.57 3.39
N VAL A 283 13.20 -7.26 3.28
CA VAL A 283 11.82 -6.77 3.29
C VAL A 283 11.51 -5.78 2.18
N VAL A 284 10.28 -5.82 1.69
CA VAL A 284 9.75 -4.91 0.66
C VAL A 284 8.43 -4.33 1.12
N ILE A 285 8.26 -3.01 0.98
CA ILE A 285 7.03 -2.30 1.31
C ILE A 285 6.15 -2.18 0.06
N ILE A 286 4.86 -2.51 0.19
CA ILE A 286 3.89 -2.55 -0.91
C ILE A 286 2.61 -1.80 -0.55
N ASP A 287 1.76 -1.57 -1.55
CA ASP A 287 0.42 -0.97 -1.42
C ASP A 287 0.43 0.52 -1.04
N PHE A 288 0.54 1.38 -2.06
CA PHE A 288 0.61 2.83 -1.89
C PHE A 288 -0.71 3.56 -2.11
N GLY A 289 -1.86 2.86 -2.14
CA GLY A 289 -3.18 3.47 -2.38
C GLY A 289 -3.62 4.52 -1.36
N ARG A 290 -2.91 4.64 -0.22
CA ARG A 290 -3.13 5.68 0.81
C ARG A 290 -1.94 6.63 1.01
N SER A 291 -0.93 6.51 0.16
CA SER A 291 0.30 7.28 0.32
C SER A 291 0.10 8.76 -0.02
N HIS A 292 0.98 9.63 0.48
CA HIS A 292 1.06 11.02 0.08
C HIS A 292 2.48 11.38 -0.36
N ILE A 293 2.57 12.11 -1.46
CA ILE A 293 3.80 12.80 -1.86
C ILE A 293 3.86 14.13 -1.09
N VAL A 294 4.67 14.19 -0.04
CA VAL A 294 4.60 15.24 0.98
C VAL A 294 5.07 16.61 0.49
N ASN A 295 5.70 16.70 -0.66
CA ASN A 295 6.13 17.93 -1.32
C ASN A 295 5.35 18.21 -2.61
N SER A 296 4.26 17.48 -2.88
CA SER A 296 3.46 17.66 -4.09
C SER A 296 2.64 18.95 -4.07
N TYR A 297 2.58 19.63 -5.21
CA TYR A 297 1.67 20.77 -5.43
C TYR A 297 0.21 20.41 -5.16
N TRP A 298 -0.17 19.17 -5.50
CA TRP A 298 -1.53 18.66 -5.34
C TRP A 298 -1.90 18.41 -3.88
N LEU A 299 -0.93 18.32 -2.97
CA LEU A 299 -1.23 18.09 -1.56
C LEU A 299 -1.77 19.38 -0.92
N LEU A 300 -2.73 19.23 0.01
CA LEU A 300 -3.23 20.37 0.79
C LEU A 300 -2.08 21.02 1.57
N PRO A 301 -2.01 22.37 1.65
CA PRO A 301 -0.90 23.09 2.29
C PRO A 301 -0.55 22.60 3.69
N ASP A 302 -1.55 22.28 4.52
CA ASP A 302 -1.36 21.84 5.91
C ASP A 302 -0.65 20.48 6.04
N TYR A 303 -0.59 19.72 4.95
CA TYR A 303 0.02 18.39 4.89
C TYR A 303 1.36 18.39 4.17
N VAL A 304 1.73 19.50 3.53
CA VAL A 304 3.02 19.65 2.85
C VAL A 304 4.14 19.65 3.89
N ARG A 305 5.17 18.85 3.65
CA ARG A 305 6.37 18.79 4.49
C ARG A 305 7.58 19.24 3.68
N PRO A 306 8.46 20.06 4.28
CA PRO A 306 9.70 20.45 3.62
C PRO A 306 10.61 19.23 3.43
N ARG A 307 11.30 19.17 2.29
CA ARG A 307 12.34 18.17 2.06
C ARG A 307 13.38 18.26 3.17
N GLN A 308 13.73 17.10 3.72
CA GLN A 308 14.79 16.97 4.71
C GLN A 308 16.13 16.77 4.00
N THR A 309 17.24 17.06 4.68
CA THR A 309 18.59 16.82 4.14
C THR A 309 19.12 15.42 4.46
N LYS A 310 18.48 14.73 5.42
CA LYS A 310 18.79 13.37 5.83
C LYS A 310 17.50 12.63 6.22
N PRO A 311 17.45 11.30 6.11
CA PRO A 311 16.34 10.51 6.63
C PRO A 311 16.22 10.64 8.15
N ARG A 312 15.00 10.59 8.68
CA ARG A 312 14.79 10.57 10.14
C ARG A 312 15.23 9.23 10.69
N SER A 313 15.98 9.22 11.80
CA SER A 313 16.35 7.96 12.45
C SER A 313 15.10 7.18 12.88
N PRO A 314 15.04 5.85 12.65
CA PRO A 314 13.97 5.01 13.14
C PRO A 314 13.72 5.19 14.65
N MET A 315 14.76 5.40 15.46
CA MET A 315 14.60 5.66 16.89
C MET A 315 13.64 6.83 17.13
N TYR A 316 13.89 8.00 16.52
CA TYR A 316 13.01 9.16 16.71
C TYR A 316 11.66 9.00 16.02
N ARG A 317 11.59 8.24 14.91
CA ARG A 317 10.35 8.06 14.16
C ARG A 317 9.35 7.17 14.88
N PHE A 318 9.85 6.18 15.63
CA PHE A 318 9.05 5.16 16.28
C PHE A 318 9.08 5.22 17.82
N TRP A 319 9.77 6.19 18.43
CA TRP A 319 9.89 6.36 19.89
C TRP A 319 8.56 6.30 20.66
N SER A 320 7.52 6.88 20.08
CA SER A 320 6.17 6.93 20.65
C SER A 320 5.19 6.06 19.86
N CYS A 321 5.68 5.04 19.16
CA CYS A 321 4.88 4.13 18.33
C CYS A 321 5.34 2.67 18.52
N THR A 322 4.63 1.92 19.35
CA THR A 322 4.92 0.48 19.62
C THR A 322 4.57 -0.46 18.48
N LEU A 323 4.05 0.06 17.35
CA LEU A 323 3.69 -0.74 16.17
C LEU A 323 2.80 -1.95 16.53
N ASN A 324 1.80 -1.73 17.41
CA ASN A 324 1.00 -2.80 18.02
C ASN A 324 0.36 -3.77 17.00
N SER A 325 0.02 -3.28 15.81
CA SER A 325 -0.56 -4.10 14.74
C SER A 325 0.39 -5.18 14.22
N PHE A 326 1.71 -4.99 14.35
CA PHE A 326 2.73 -6.00 14.01
C PHE A 326 2.78 -7.15 15.03
N GLY A 327 2.02 -7.10 16.13
CA GLY A 327 1.77 -8.27 16.98
C GLY A 327 3.05 -8.96 17.46
N ALA A 328 3.17 -10.26 17.17
CA ALA A 328 4.30 -11.10 17.62
C ALA A 328 5.63 -10.84 16.89
N TRP A 329 5.67 -9.97 15.88
CA TRP A 329 6.93 -9.48 15.31
C TRP A 329 7.72 -8.64 16.32
N ILE A 330 7.01 -8.00 17.25
CA ILE A 330 7.60 -7.26 18.36
C ILE A 330 7.32 -8.05 19.64
N PRO A 331 8.37 -8.48 20.37
CA PRO A 331 8.22 -9.20 21.63
C PRO A 331 7.26 -8.52 22.60
N LEU A 332 6.50 -9.32 23.34
CA LEU A 332 5.51 -8.87 24.30
C LEU A 332 6.14 -7.97 25.37
N VAL A 333 7.38 -8.26 25.78
CA VAL A 333 8.10 -7.41 26.75
C VAL A 333 8.29 -5.98 26.22
N TYR A 334 8.58 -5.82 24.93
CA TYR A 334 8.70 -4.50 24.30
C TYR A 334 7.34 -3.84 24.09
N ARG A 335 6.33 -4.60 23.64
CA ARG A 335 4.97 -4.05 23.46
C ARG A 335 4.31 -3.58 24.77
N ARG A 336 4.65 -4.20 25.91
CA ARG A 336 4.08 -3.85 27.22
C ARG A 336 4.89 -2.81 27.99
N ARG A 337 6.17 -2.64 27.68
CA ARG A 337 7.09 -1.79 28.45
C ARG A 337 7.77 -0.80 27.51
N TRP A 338 7.24 0.43 27.47
CA TRP A 338 7.81 1.53 26.71
C TRP A 338 9.32 1.75 26.93
N PRO A 339 9.85 1.73 28.17
CA PRO A 339 11.29 1.86 28.39
C PRO A 339 12.12 0.73 27.75
N ALA A 340 11.57 -0.48 27.66
CA ALA A 340 12.24 -1.63 27.05
C ALA A 340 12.30 -1.52 25.53
N TYR A 341 11.18 -1.13 24.90
CA TYR A 341 11.13 -0.87 23.46
C TYR A 341 12.05 0.30 23.08
N ASN A 342 11.98 1.42 23.81
CA ASN A 342 12.82 2.58 23.55
C ASN A 342 14.31 2.29 23.84
N GLY A 343 14.60 1.42 24.81
CA GLY A 343 15.95 0.92 25.05
C GLY A 343 16.49 0.12 23.87
N TRP A 344 15.67 -0.72 23.23
CA TRP A 344 16.04 -1.40 21.98
C TRP A 344 16.27 -0.41 20.83
N LEU A 345 15.38 0.58 20.63
CA LEU A 345 15.57 1.63 19.63
C LEU A 345 16.89 2.41 19.85
N LYS A 346 17.14 2.81 21.10
CA LYS A 346 18.33 3.59 21.49
C LYS A 346 19.62 2.80 21.37
N HIS A 347 19.58 1.53 21.73
CA HIS A 347 20.72 0.64 21.53
C HIS A 347 21.06 0.48 20.04
N ARG A 348 20.05 0.36 19.18
CA ARG A 348 20.27 0.10 17.76
C ARG A 348 20.67 1.34 16.94
N TRP A 349 20.04 2.49 17.18
CA TRP A 349 20.23 3.70 16.35
C TRP A 349 20.65 4.95 17.14
N GLY A 350 20.91 4.82 18.45
CA GLY A 350 21.15 5.95 19.34
C GLY A 350 22.62 6.19 19.69
N SER A 351 23.57 5.36 19.23
CA SER A 351 24.91 5.29 19.82
C SER A 351 26.10 5.23 18.86
N THR A 352 25.94 5.42 17.55
CA THR A 352 27.10 5.46 16.64
C THR A 352 27.33 6.86 16.05
N ALA A 353 28.60 7.24 15.89
CA ALA A 353 28.96 8.44 15.12
C ALA A 353 28.44 8.34 13.67
N ASP A 354 28.41 7.12 13.13
CA ASP A 354 27.89 6.80 11.81
C ASP A 354 26.38 7.09 11.68
N ASP A 355 25.59 6.86 12.74
CA ASP A 355 24.15 7.18 12.74
C ASP A 355 23.87 8.69 12.74
N ALA A 356 24.73 9.49 13.37
CA ALA A 356 24.60 10.96 13.32
C ALA A 356 24.95 11.51 11.92
N ASP A 357 25.81 10.81 11.19
CA ASP A 357 26.14 11.12 9.81
C ASP A 357 25.04 10.63 8.84
N LYS A 358 24.41 9.48 9.11
CA LYS A 358 23.32 8.94 8.28
C LYS A 358 21.98 9.64 8.49
N TYR A 359 21.58 9.88 9.74
CA TYR A 359 20.23 10.31 10.07
C TYR A 359 20.14 11.78 10.53
N HIS A 360 18.96 12.36 10.32
CA HIS A 360 18.59 13.62 10.94
C HIS A 360 18.39 13.42 12.45
N VAL A 361 19.09 14.25 13.23
CA VAL A 361 18.95 14.32 14.68
C VAL A 361 18.06 15.52 15.04
N PRO A 362 16.93 15.31 15.75
CA PRO A 362 16.06 16.39 16.21
C PRO A 362 16.80 17.41 17.09
N ARG A 363 16.29 18.64 17.12
CA ARG A 363 16.88 19.71 17.96
C ARG A 363 16.69 19.37 19.43
N ALA A 364 17.54 19.93 20.29
CA ALA A 364 17.50 19.70 21.74
C ALA A 364 16.10 19.91 22.36
N ILE A 365 15.39 20.97 21.94
CA ILE A 365 14.03 21.23 22.43
C ILE A 365 13.03 20.15 22.01
N ASP A 366 13.14 19.64 20.79
CA ASP A 366 12.25 18.58 20.29
C ASP A 366 12.55 17.26 21.04
N ARG A 367 13.83 17.01 21.37
CA ARG A 367 14.25 15.86 22.17
C ARG A 367 13.72 15.89 23.60
N GLU A 368 13.71 17.06 24.22
CA GLU A 368 13.16 17.27 25.56
C GLU A 368 11.63 17.09 25.55
N LEU A 369 10.94 17.72 24.59
CA LEU A 369 9.48 17.65 24.47
C LEU A 369 8.96 16.24 24.18
N ASP A 370 9.66 15.49 23.31
CA ASP A 370 9.28 14.13 22.92
C ASP A 370 9.85 13.05 23.85
N GLY A 371 10.62 13.43 24.89
CA GLY A 371 11.21 12.49 25.86
C GLY A 371 12.23 11.54 25.25
N TYR A 372 12.96 11.94 24.20
CA TYR A 372 13.97 11.08 23.54
C TYR A 372 15.18 10.77 24.43
N ASP A 373 15.37 11.58 25.47
CA ASP A 373 16.47 11.45 26.43
C ASP A 373 16.03 10.80 27.76
N ASP A 374 14.77 10.37 27.85
CA ASP A 374 14.23 9.65 29.02
C ASP A 374 15.04 8.37 29.33
N GLU A 375 14.98 7.94 30.59
CA GLU A 375 15.59 6.68 31.01
C GLU A 375 14.96 5.51 30.25
N THR A 376 15.83 4.65 29.70
CA THR A 376 15.43 3.47 28.94
C THR A 376 16.06 2.23 29.56
N GLU A 377 15.46 1.08 29.27
CA GLU A 377 15.94 -0.21 29.73
C GLU A 377 16.30 -1.05 28.51
N TYR A 378 17.57 -1.41 28.35
CA TYR A 378 17.96 -2.30 27.27
C TYR A 378 17.84 -3.76 27.72
N ILE A 379 16.89 -4.49 27.12
CA ILE A 379 16.77 -5.95 27.25
C ILE A 379 17.28 -6.54 25.93
N PRO A 380 18.41 -7.27 25.92
CA PRO A 380 18.95 -7.85 24.69
C PRO A 380 17.95 -8.82 24.02
N PRO A 381 17.73 -8.74 22.70
CA PRO A 381 16.88 -9.67 21.97
C PRO A 381 17.15 -11.15 22.25
N GLU A 382 18.42 -11.52 22.45
CA GLU A 382 18.90 -12.89 22.70
C GLU A 382 18.49 -13.40 24.09
N SER A 383 18.17 -12.50 25.01
CA SER A 383 17.73 -12.84 26.37
C SER A 383 16.22 -13.11 26.47
N ILE A 384 15.47 -12.80 25.41
CA ILE A 384 14.01 -12.96 25.38
C ILE A 384 13.68 -14.40 24.95
N PRO A 385 12.85 -15.14 25.72
CA PRO A 385 12.49 -16.50 25.35
C PRO A 385 11.71 -16.55 24.04
N LEU A 386 11.91 -17.61 23.26
CA LEU A 386 11.20 -17.83 21.99
C LEU A 386 9.69 -17.91 22.17
N VAL A 387 9.26 -18.66 23.19
CA VAL A 387 7.86 -18.78 23.59
C VAL A 387 7.63 -17.84 24.77
N GLU A 388 7.06 -16.67 24.49
CA GLU A 388 6.44 -15.84 25.51
C GLU A 388 5.07 -16.46 25.86
N ASP A 389 4.66 -16.44 27.14
CA ASP A 389 3.39 -17.05 27.58
C ASP A 389 2.22 -16.72 26.63
N PRO A 390 1.37 -17.70 26.29
CA PRO A 390 0.34 -17.55 25.27
C PRO A 390 -0.52 -16.32 25.57
N ILE A 391 -0.56 -15.44 24.57
CA ILE A 391 -1.37 -14.24 24.56
C ILE A 391 -2.83 -14.66 24.88
N PRO A 392 -3.47 -14.13 25.94
CA PRO A 392 -4.90 -14.32 26.13
C PRO A 392 -5.60 -13.91 24.84
N GLY A 393 -6.48 -14.78 24.30
CA GLY A 393 -7.07 -14.73 22.95
C GLY A 393 -7.85 -13.45 22.55
N ASN A 394 -7.66 -12.35 23.27
CA ASN A 394 -8.18 -11.02 23.00
C ASN A 394 -7.37 -10.23 21.97
N ILE A 395 -6.09 -10.53 21.71
CA ILE A 395 -5.30 -9.79 20.69
C ILE A 395 -5.61 -10.28 19.26
N VAL A 396 -6.02 -11.54 19.08
CA VAL A 396 -6.54 -11.99 17.76
C VAL A 396 -7.82 -11.23 17.40
N ARG A 397 -8.56 -10.70 18.39
CA ARG A 397 -9.71 -9.81 18.19
C ARG A 397 -9.34 -8.34 17.96
N SER A 398 -8.09 -7.90 18.21
CA SER A 398 -7.66 -6.52 17.99
C SER A 398 -7.02 -6.29 16.61
N LEU A 399 -7.01 -7.30 15.75
CA LEU A 399 -6.70 -7.20 14.31
C LEU A 399 -7.99 -7.08 13.47
N ASP A 400 -9.14 -6.92 14.13
CA ASP A 400 -10.43 -6.53 13.56
C ASP A 400 -10.43 -5.00 13.39
N PRO A 401 -10.43 -4.40 12.18
CA PRO A 401 -10.77 -2.99 11.97
C PRO A 401 -12.10 -2.57 12.60
N ASP A 402 -13.03 -3.49 12.89
CA ASP A 402 -14.19 -3.16 13.74
C ASP A 402 -13.80 -2.95 15.22
N TYR A 403 -12.55 -3.22 15.65
CA TYR A 403 -12.07 -2.91 16.99
C TYR A 403 -11.93 -1.40 17.20
N GLU A 404 -11.42 -0.65 16.20
CA GLU A 404 -11.43 0.83 16.27
C GLU A 404 -12.85 1.38 16.24
N LYS A 405 -13.75 0.73 15.50
CA LYS A 405 -15.18 1.08 15.48
C LYS A 405 -15.86 0.81 16.83
N LYS A 406 -15.64 -0.35 17.43
CA LYS A 406 -16.14 -0.73 18.77
C LYS A 406 -15.52 0.13 19.88
N LEU A 407 -14.26 0.55 19.73
CA LEU A 407 -13.63 1.55 20.61
C LEU A 407 -14.25 2.93 20.44
N ARG A 408 -14.64 3.36 19.25
CA ARG A 408 -15.37 4.64 19.09
C ARG A 408 -16.80 4.57 19.63
N GLU A 409 -17.46 3.42 19.48
CA GLU A 409 -18.80 3.17 20.01
C GLU A 409 -18.83 3.00 21.54
N SER A 410 -17.72 2.62 22.17
CA SER A 410 -17.63 2.49 23.64
C SER A 410 -17.25 3.79 24.36
N TRP A 411 -17.05 4.89 23.62
CA TRP A 411 -16.73 6.23 24.15
C TRP A 411 -17.86 7.25 23.91
N ASN A 412 -19.00 6.79 23.39
CA ASN A 412 -20.30 7.47 23.44
C ASN A 412 -21.25 6.67 24.35
#